data_AF-D8PJ61-F1
#
_entry.id   AF-D8PJ61-F1
#
_cell.length_a   1.000
_cell.length_b   1.000
_cell.length_c   1.000
_cell.angle_alpha   90.00
_cell.angle_beta   90.00
_cell.angle_gamma   90.00
#
_symmetry.space_group_name_H-M   'P 1'
#
loop_
_entity.id
_entity.type
_entity.pdbx_description
1 polymer ?
#
loop_
_entity_poly.entity_id
_entity_poly.type
_entity_poly.pdbx_seq_one_letter_code
_entity_poly.pdbx_strand_id
1 'polypeptide(L)'
;MIRPVVQQERTGCGIAAAAALAGMSYAHAKAVAASLGISAQDPRLWSETASVRRLLTQFGLRASRATKPFRSWADLPDCALMAIKWHLEQGRPFWHWVVFVRENGRSYVVDSNPTLKAPLRTDFGRMRPVWFLSVMMKR
;
A
#
# COMPACT_ATOMS: atom_id res chain seq x y z
N MET A 1 6.37 -4.88 -14.58
CA MET A 1 5.03 -4.77 -13.97
C MET A 1 5.07 -5.42 -12.60
N ILE A 2 4.68 -4.70 -11.55
CA ILE A 2 4.56 -5.27 -10.20
C ILE A 2 3.47 -6.35 -10.22
N ARG A 3 3.81 -7.54 -9.71
CA ARG A 3 2.86 -8.63 -9.54
C ARG A 3 1.94 -8.32 -8.35
N PRO A 4 0.61 -8.25 -8.54
CA PRO A 4 -0.31 -8.03 -7.44
C PRO A 4 -0.25 -9.14 -6.40
N VAL A 5 -0.36 -8.75 -5.14
CA VAL A 5 -0.51 -9.68 -4.02
C VAL A 5 -1.86 -9.37 -3.37
N VAL A 6 -2.75 -10.35 -3.35
CA VAL A 6 -4.07 -10.23 -2.72
C VAL A 6 -3.91 -10.42 -1.21
N GLN A 7 -4.54 -9.56 -0.42
CA GLN A 7 -4.52 -9.71 1.04
C GLN A 7 -5.38 -10.90 1.47
N GLN A 8 -4.94 -11.63 2.49
CA GLN A 8 -5.70 -12.77 3.03
C GLN A 8 -6.44 -12.41 4.32
N GLU A 9 -5.90 -11.47 5.11
CA GLU A 9 -6.62 -10.95 6.29
C GLU A 9 -7.26 -9.60 6.00
N ARG A 10 -8.33 -9.32 6.77
CA ARG A 10 -9.12 -8.08 6.66
C ARG A 10 -8.23 -6.82 6.73
N THR A 11 -7.29 -6.77 7.67
CA THR A 11 -6.38 -5.61 7.85
C THR A 11 -5.07 -5.71 7.06
N GLY A 12 -4.96 -6.73 6.20
CA GLY A 12 -3.73 -7.12 5.52
C GLY A 12 -3.29 -6.26 4.34
N CYS A 13 -4.03 -5.22 3.95
CA CYS A 13 -3.72 -4.43 2.74
C CYS A 13 -2.33 -3.80 2.76
N GLY A 14 -1.87 -3.32 3.93
CA GLY A 14 -0.50 -2.78 4.08
C GLY A 14 0.59 -3.86 3.90
N ILE A 15 0.34 -5.08 4.39
CA ILE A 15 1.25 -6.22 4.24
C ILE A 15 1.28 -6.66 2.77
N ALA A 16 0.13 -6.77 2.12
CA ALA A 16 0.02 -7.14 0.72
C ALA A 16 0.68 -6.11 -0.20
N ALA A 17 0.51 -4.81 0.07
CA ALA A 17 1.18 -3.74 -0.66
C ALA A 17 2.71 -3.84 -0.54
N ALA A 18 3.23 -4.07 0.67
CA ALA A 18 4.66 -4.28 0.89
C ALA A 18 5.18 -5.55 0.19
N ALA A 19 4.41 -6.64 0.22
CA ALA A 19 4.73 -7.88 -0.48
C ALA A 19 4.83 -7.67 -2.00
N ALA A 20 3.86 -6.97 -2.60
CA ALA A 20 3.85 -6.66 -4.02
C ALA A 20 5.07 -5.83 -4.41
N LEU A 21 5.39 -4.79 -3.65
CA LEU A 21 6.58 -3.96 -3.86
C LEU A 21 7.89 -4.74 -3.73
N ALA A 22 7.95 -5.72 -2.83
CA ALA A 22 9.12 -6.57 -2.60
C ALA A 22 9.19 -7.81 -3.51
N GLY A 23 8.17 -8.05 -4.35
CA GLY A 23 8.10 -9.25 -5.20
C GLY A 23 7.93 -10.56 -4.42
N MET A 24 7.31 -10.51 -3.24
CA MET A 24 7.15 -11.65 -2.33
C MET A 24 5.70 -12.14 -2.28
N SER A 25 5.49 -13.35 -1.75
CA SER A 25 4.14 -13.84 -1.44
C SER A 25 3.57 -13.15 -0.20
N TYR A 26 2.23 -13.13 -0.10
CA TYR A 26 1.55 -12.61 1.08
C TYR A 26 1.96 -13.35 2.37
N ALA A 27 2.05 -14.69 2.31
CA ALA A 27 2.41 -15.52 3.44
C ALA A 27 3.80 -15.19 3.98
N HIS A 28 4.78 -15.00 3.09
CA HIS A 28 6.13 -14.59 3.48
C HIS A 28 6.11 -13.20 4.12
N ALA A 29 5.45 -12.23 3.48
CA ALA A 29 5.39 -10.88 4.03
C ALA A 29 4.66 -10.83 5.39
N LYS A 30 3.63 -11.66 5.59
CA LYS A 30 2.94 -11.81 6.87
C LYS A 30 3.86 -12.40 7.94
N ALA A 31 4.65 -13.42 7.62
CA ALA A 31 5.60 -14.01 8.57
C ALA A 31 6.66 -12.99 9.01
N VAL A 32 7.16 -12.18 8.09
CA VAL A 32 8.09 -11.08 8.40
C VAL A 32 7.41 -9.97 9.20
N ALA A 33 6.16 -9.62 8.87
CA ALA A 33 5.38 -8.69 9.68
C ALA A 33 5.23 -9.19 11.13
N ALA A 34 4.89 -10.46 11.31
CA ALA A 34 4.74 -11.07 12.64
C ALA A 34 6.04 -11.03 13.45
N SER A 35 7.20 -11.30 12.83
CA SER A 35 8.50 -11.22 13.53
C SER A 35 8.89 -9.79 13.95
N LEU A 36 8.28 -8.77 13.33
CA LEU A 36 8.42 -7.35 13.72
C LEU A 36 7.38 -6.90 14.77
N GLY A 37 6.52 -7.82 15.25
CA GLY A 37 5.41 -7.53 16.16
C GLY A 37 4.19 -6.92 15.47
N ILE A 38 4.06 -7.08 14.15
CA ILE A 38 2.94 -6.54 13.36
C ILE A 38 1.94 -7.67 13.09
N SER A 39 0.79 -7.64 13.79
CA SER A 39 -0.29 -8.60 13.57
C SER A 39 -1.19 -8.16 12.40
N ALA A 40 -1.46 -9.09 11.46
CA ALA A 40 -2.38 -8.88 10.34
C ALA A 40 -3.86 -8.83 10.75
N GLN A 41 -4.16 -8.95 12.05
CA GLN A 41 -5.49 -8.77 12.63
C GLN A 41 -5.63 -7.40 13.31
N ASP A 42 -4.54 -6.64 13.45
CA ASP A 42 -4.54 -5.35 14.15
C ASP A 42 -5.23 -4.26 13.31
N PRO A 43 -6.38 -3.72 13.74
CA PRO A 43 -7.09 -2.67 13.00
C PRO A 43 -6.27 -1.39 12.84
N ARG A 44 -5.22 -1.17 13.66
CA ARG A 44 -4.31 -0.04 13.51
C ARG A 44 -3.57 -0.02 12.17
N LEU A 45 -3.48 -1.14 11.47
CA LEU A 45 -2.89 -1.20 10.12
C LEU A 45 -3.64 -0.34 9.08
N TRP A 46 -4.91 -0.03 9.33
CA TRP A 46 -5.70 0.89 8.52
C TRP A 46 -5.61 2.35 8.94
N SER A 47 -4.94 2.64 10.07
CA SER A 47 -4.96 3.95 10.70
C SER A 47 -3.56 4.54 10.94
N GLU A 48 -2.51 3.76 10.70
CA GLU A 48 -1.15 4.15 11.03
C GLU A 48 -0.16 3.80 9.92
N THR A 49 0.85 4.64 9.75
CA THR A 49 1.89 4.47 8.72
C THR A 49 3.12 3.71 9.23
N ALA A 50 3.30 3.61 10.55
CA ALA A 50 4.53 3.11 11.16
C ALA A 50 4.80 1.65 10.80
N SER A 51 3.78 0.78 10.90
CA SER A 51 3.90 -0.65 10.61
C SER A 51 4.31 -0.91 9.16
N VAL A 52 3.64 -0.28 8.20
CA VAL A 52 3.96 -0.48 6.77
C VAL A 52 5.35 0.06 6.43
N ARG A 53 5.79 1.17 7.02
CA ARG A 53 7.15 1.70 6.83
C ARG A 53 8.22 0.77 7.40
N ARG A 54 8.00 0.23 8.60
CA ARG A 54 8.90 -0.76 9.22
C ARG A 54 9.02 -2.00 8.35
N LEU A 55 7.89 -2.51 7.85
CA LEU A 55 7.86 -3.67 6.97
C LEU A 55 8.58 -3.41 5.63
N LEU A 56 8.33 -2.27 4.99
CA LEU A 56 9.06 -1.88 3.76
C LEU A 56 10.58 -1.79 4.00
N THR A 57 10.98 -1.24 5.14
CA THR A 57 12.41 -1.15 5.52
C THR A 57 13.05 -2.53 5.66
N GLN A 58 12.33 -3.49 6.23
CA GLN A 58 12.79 -4.88 6.34
C GLN A 58 12.96 -5.55 4.97
N PHE A 59 12.19 -5.14 3.96
CA PHE A 59 12.37 -5.57 2.57
C PHE A 59 13.38 -4.73 1.78
N GLY A 60 14.16 -3.86 2.45
CA GLY A 60 15.15 -3.01 1.82
C GLY A 60 14.59 -1.82 1.03
N LEU A 61 13.28 -1.57 1.13
CA LEU A 61 12.58 -0.45 0.50
C LEU A 61 12.49 0.73 1.46
N ARG A 62 12.34 1.95 0.94
CA ARG A 62 12.18 3.14 1.78
C ARG A 62 10.94 3.94 1.39
N ALA A 63 10.07 4.19 2.36
CA ALA A 63 8.95 5.11 2.21
C ALA A 63 9.28 6.47 2.85
N SER A 64 8.68 7.55 2.34
CA SER A 64 8.84 8.89 2.91
C SER A 64 8.36 8.96 4.37
N ARG A 65 9.02 9.79 5.18
CA ARG A 65 8.68 9.99 6.60
C ARG A 65 7.41 10.80 6.83
N ALA A 66 7.06 11.70 5.92
CA ALA A 66 5.81 12.45 5.96
C ALA A 66 4.86 11.95 4.87
N THR A 67 3.56 12.02 5.17
CA THR A 67 2.52 11.91 4.15
C THR A 67 2.53 13.18 3.30
N LYS A 68 2.27 13.04 2.00
CA LYS A 68 2.06 14.15 1.07
C LYS A 68 0.61 14.14 0.61
N PRO A 69 -0.08 15.30 0.59
CA PRO A 69 -1.45 15.36 0.09
C PRO A 69 -1.50 14.95 -1.38
N PHE A 70 -2.53 14.20 -1.75
CA PHE A 70 -2.80 13.87 -3.15
C PHE A 70 -3.38 15.09 -3.86
N ARG A 71 -2.80 15.49 -5.00
CA ARG A 71 -3.27 16.61 -5.83
C ARG A 71 -3.79 16.12 -7.17
N SER A 72 -3.00 15.30 -7.86
CA SER A 72 -3.39 14.64 -9.09
C SER A 72 -2.58 13.36 -9.29
N TRP A 73 -3.03 12.49 -10.21
CA TRP A 73 -2.28 11.30 -10.62
C TRP A 73 -0.98 11.63 -11.36
N ALA A 74 -0.95 12.78 -12.06
CA ALA A 74 0.24 13.23 -12.78
C ALA A 74 1.37 13.65 -11.82
N ASP A 75 1.02 14.26 -10.68
CA ASP A 75 1.97 14.74 -9.66
C ASP A 75 2.60 13.62 -8.81
N LEU A 76 2.14 12.38 -8.97
CA LEU A 76 2.69 11.25 -8.21
C LEU A 76 4.08 10.87 -8.73
N PRO A 77 5.00 10.49 -7.79
CA PRO A 77 6.26 9.89 -8.17
C PRO A 77 6.02 8.54 -8.85
N ASP A 78 7.07 7.96 -9.45
CA ASP A 78 6.94 6.69 -10.16
C ASP A 78 6.52 5.52 -9.27
N CYS A 79 6.72 5.63 -7.95
CA CYS A 79 6.13 4.70 -7.01
C CYS A 79 5.65 5.39 -5.74
N ALA A 80 4.40 5.11 -5.35
CA ALA A 80 3.82 5.64 -4.13
C ALA A 80 2.91 4.61 -3.45
N LEU A 81 2.97 4.58 -2.12
CA LEU A 81 1.98 3.90 -1.29
C LEU A 81 0.88 4.92 -0.93
N MET A 82 -0.36 4.66 -1.31
CA MET A 82 -1.46 5.63 -1.22
C MET A 82 -2.53 5.18 -0.24
N ALA A 83 -3.14 6.16 0.43
CA ALA A 83 -4.35 5.97 1.23
C ALA A 83 -5.58 6.35 0.42
N ILE A 84 -6.43 5.36 0.12
CA ILE A 84 -7.74 5.53 -0.50
C ILE A 84 -8.86 5.10 0.45
N LYS A 85 -10.13 5.38 0.10
CA LYS A 85 -11.30 5.03 0.93
C LYS A 85 -11.18 5.57 2.37
N TRP A 86 -10.60 6.75 2.50
CA TRP A 86 -10.38 7.38 3.79
C TRP A 86 -11.71 7.76 4.44
N HIS A 87 -11.84 7.51 5.74
CA HIS A 87 -12.96 7.94 6.56
C HIS A 87 -12.54 8.04 8.03
N LEU A 88 -13.39 8.63 8.87
CA LEU A 88 -13.22 8.65 10.32
C LEU A 88 -14.23 7.71 10.98
N GLU A 89 -13.77 6.89 11.91
CA GLU A 89 -14.62 6.18 12.86
C GLU A 89 -14.22 6.63 14.27
N GLN A 90 -15.16 7.19 15.04
CA GLN A 90 -14.92 7.71 16.39
C GLN A 90 -13.69 8.63 16.50
N GLY A 91 -13.46 9.48 15.48
CA GLY A 91 -12.33 10.41 15.41
C GLY A 91 -11.00 9.79 14.97
N ARG A 92 -10.94 8.46 14.75
CA ARG A 92 -9.76 7.76 14.24
C ARG A 92 -9.84 7.62 12.71
N PRO A 93 -8.77 7.93 11.96
CA PRO A 93 -8.75 7.73 10.52
C PRO A 93 -8.60 6.26 10.15
N PHE A 94 -9.33 5.84 9.12
CA PHE A 94 -9.23 4.54 8.49
C PHE A 94 -9.08 4.71 6.98
N TRP A 95 -8.22 3.90 6.38
CA TRP A 95 -8.01 3.90 4.94
C TRP A 95 -7.60 2.51 4.43
N HIS A 96 -7.61 2.37 3.12
CA HIS A 96 -7.12 1.21 2.40
C HIS A 96 -5.81 1.55 1.69
N TRP A 97 -4.81 0.69 1.84
CA TRP A 97 -3.51 0.83 1.19
C TRP A 97 -3.55 0.31 -0.24
N VAL A 98 -3.06 1.11 -1.18
CA VAL A 98 -2.80 0.69 -2.57
C VAL A 98 -1.45 1.18 -3.03
N VAL A 99 -0.88 0.55 -4.07
CA VAL A 99 0.42 0.95 -4.63
C VAL A 99 0.19 1.57 -6.00
N PHE A 100 0.58 2.83 -6.17
CA PHE A 100 0.71 3.43 -7.49
C PHE A 100 2.10 3.14 -8.08
N VAL A 101 2.13 2.81 -9.36
CA VAL A 101 3.36 2.54 -10.12
C VAL A 101 3.29 3.20 -11.49
N ARG A 102 4.39 3.83 -11.89
CA ARG A 102 4.70 4.22 -13.27
C ARG A 102 5.88 3.40 -13.77
N GLU A 103 5.68 2.64 -14.83
CA GLU A 103 6.69 1.75 -15.41
C GLU A 103 6.41 1.58 -16.90
N ASN A 104 7.46 1.65 -17.73
CA ASN A 104 7.36 1.48 -19.19
C ASN A 104 6.28 2.38 -19.84
N GLY A 105 6.19 3.63 -19.41
CA GLY A 105 5.22 4.61 -19.93
C GLY A 105 3.77 4.35 -19.49
N ARG A 106 3.50 3.36 -18.63
CA ARG A 106 2.17 3.03 -18.12
C ARG A 106 2.07 3.39 -16.65
N SER A 107 0.92 3.93 -16.25
CA SER A 107 0.57 4.17 -14.85
C SER A 107 -0.55 3.23 -14.44
N TYR A 108 -0.46 2.63 -13.26
CA TYR A 108 -1.50 1.75 -12.71
C TYR A 108 -1.46 1.72 -11.18
N VAL A 109 -2.55 1.26 -10.58
CA VAL A 109 -2.65 1.00 -9.14
C VAL A 109 -2.76 -0.49 -8.88
N VAL A 110 -1.94 -1.02 -7.98
CA VAL A 110 -2.07 -2.36 -7.42
C VAL A 110 -2.93 -2.28 -6.17
N ASP A 111 -4.10 -2.93 -6.20
CA ASP A 111 -5.07 -2.97 -5.12
C ASP A 111 -5.23 -4.41 -4.63
N SER A 112 -4.89 -4.66 -3.36
CA SER A 112 -4.89 -5.98 -2.76
C SER A 112 -6.28 -6.51 -2.37
N ASN A 113 -7.33 -5.73 -2.59
CA ASN A 113 -8.69 -6.09 -2.18
C ASN A 113 -9.19 -7.37 -2.89
N PRO A 114 -9.51 -8.45 -2.16
CA PRO A 114 -9.90 -9.74 -2.74
C PRO A 114 -11.22 -9.70 -3.50
N THR A 115 -12.05 -8.67 -3.33
CA THR A 115 -13.33 -8.54 -4.03
C THR A 115 -13.21 -7.95 -5.43
N LEU A 116 -12.02 -7.50 -5.82
CA LEU A 116 -11.79 -6.95 -7.16
C LEU A 116 -11.61 -8.07 -8.19
N LYS A 117 -12.29 -7.93 -9.33
CA LYS A 117 -12.06 -8.80 -10.50
C LYS A 117 -10.66 -8.63 -11.09
N ALA A 118 -10.13 -7.41 -11.02
CA ALA A 118 -8.80 -7.06 -11.52
C ALA A 118 -8.04 -6.26 -10.43
N PRO A 119 -6.95 -6.79 -9.87
CA PRO A 119 -6.17 -6.11 -8.85
C PRO A 119 -5.26 -5.02 -9.42
N LEU A 120 -5.03 -5.01 -10.74
CA LEU A 120 -4.40 -3.91 -11.45
C LEU A 120 -5.46 -2.97 -11.98
N ARG A 121 -5.45 -1.74 -11.45
CA ARG A 121 -6.48 -0.74 -11.67
C ARG A 121 -5.94 0.42 -12.51
N THR A 122 -6.70 0.78 -13.53
CA THR A 122 -6.48 1.96 -14.39
C THR A 122 -7.69 2.90 -14.38
N ASP A 123 -8.74 2.56 -13.62
CA ASP A 123 -9.96 3.33 -13.44
C ASP A 123 -9.78 4.48 -12.44
N PHE A 124 -8.77 5.32 -12.68
CA PHE A 124 -8.30 6.37 -11.76
C PHE A 124 -9.40 7.29 -11.22
N GLY A 125 -10.40 7.65 -12.04
CA GLY A 125 -11.53 8.49 -11.62
C GLY A 125 -12.47 7.85 -10.58
N ARG A 126 -12.38 6.53 -10.37
CA ARG A 126 -13.17 5.80 -9.36
C ARG A 126 -12.45 5.69 -8.01
N MET A 127 -11.17 6.04 -7.96
CA MET A 127 -10.39 6.02 -6.74
C MET A 127 -10.33 7.43 -6.15
N ARG A 128 -10.43 7.53 -4.82
CA ARG A 128 -10.37 8.79 -4.08
C ARG A 128 -9.21 8.76 -3.08
N PRO A 129 -7.97 9.02 -3.54
CA PRO A 129 -6.82 9.10 -2.65
C PRO A 129 -6.82 10.43 -1.88
N VAL A 130 -6.32 10.39 -0.65
CA VAL A 130 -6.20 11.59 0.20
C VAL A 130 -4.74 12.02 0.33
N TRP A 131 -3.85 11.06 0.52
CA TRP A 131 -2.41 11.30 0.67
C TRP A 131 -1.62 10.06 0.27
N PHE A 132 -0.30 10.23 0.13
CA PHE A 132 0.61 9.17 -0.24
C PHE A 132 1.95 9.26 0.50
N LEU A 133 2.70 8.15 0.45
CA LEU A 133 4.11 8.06 0.78
C LEU A 133 4.87 7.76 -0.50
N SER A 134 5.90 8.54 -0.82
CA SER A 134 6.82 8.20 -1.91
C SER A 134 7.60 6.94 -1.53
N VAL A 135 7.73 5.98 -2.44
CA VAL A 135 8.51 4.75 -2.21
C VAL A 135 9.71 4.72 -3.14
N MET A 136 10.88 4.51 -2.57
CA MET A 136 12.13 4.28 -3.31
C MET A 136 12.42 2.78 -3.29
N MET A 137 12.39 2.17 -4.47
CA MET A 137 12.91 0.83 -4.69
C MET A 137 14.43 0.93 -4.83
N LYS A 138 15.19 0.04 -4.17
CA LYS A 138 16.61 -0.10 -4.48
C LYS A 138 16.71 -0.60 -5.92
N ARG A 139 17.42 0.15 -6.75
CA ARG A 139 17.82 -0.32 -8.09
C ARG A 139 18.85 -1.41 -7.96
#